data_AF-A0A934I6M6-F1
#
_entry.id   AF-A0A934I6M6-F1
#
_cell.length_a   1.000
_cell.length_b   1.000
_cell.length_c   1.000
_cell.angle_alpha   90.00
_cell.angle_beta   90.00
_cell.angle_gamma   90.00
#
_symmetry.space_group_name_H-M   'P 1'
#
loop_
_entity.id
_entity.type
_entity.pdbx_description
1 polymer ?
#
loop_
_entity_poly.entity_id
_entity_poly.type
_entity_poly.pdbx_seq_one_letter_code
_entity_poly.pdbx_strand_id
1 'polypeptide(L)'
;MLQPDGIVDGTAGDDAMGPGHSDGATDASGTGDDILRGYAGNDTMDGGSGNDRLEGGDGNDSVLGGDGNDTLWGGNDRDTLLGGLGDDVFLAYASDGDNGFLGGDGTDRILAMVDGANVGIDGNFDATNSIEVIDANGFANVSIYSVDAQAAFLDFSGPTLIDIAGIYGESNNDTIIGSLSADVIHGGTGDDSLDGGAGADTFGIEDGFGADTILGGEGGIDADTIHLAALTNAVSVIYNGDEAGTITDGVGTIDFSVIERIVFTELDDIADASATTTGVTIDGGESADSITGGDGDDHLIGDGTGPGAGPPFSGATRPLRQLRSPADRRRSTGSRSTTSAPEPATASTNRTGWTASTPATAPQTRTARSTWTMRAS
;
A
#
# COMPACT_ATOMS: atom_id res chain seq x y z
N MET A 1 -16.99 31.79 -29.62
CA MET A 1 -16.97 33.28 -29.49
C MET A 1 -17.78 33.60 -28.25
N LEU A 2 -17.21 34.33 -27.26
CA LEU A 2 -17.88 34.72 -26.01
C LEU A 2 -19.35 35.11 -26.26
N GLN A 3 -20.27 34.28 -25.80
CA GLN A 3 -21.69 34.59 -25.85
C GLN A 3 -22.01 35.58 -24.71
N PRO A 4 -23.02 36.47 -24.87
CA PRO A 4 -23.35 37.48 -23.88
C PRO A 4 -23.88 36.96 -22.54
N ASP A 5 -24.09 35.66 -22.41
CA ASP A 5 -24.59 34.96 -21.23
C ASP A 5 -23.49 34.47 -20.29
N GLY A 6 -22.21 34.64 -20.66
CA GLY A 6 -21.10 34.19 -19.83
C GLY A 6 -20.57 32.81 -20.19
N ILE A 7 -21.27 32.08 -21.04
CA ILE A 7 -20.88 30.73 -21.46
C ILE A 7 -19.81 30.83 -22.55
N VAL A 8 -18.75 30.04 -22.42
CA VAL A 8 -17.77 29.86 -23.48
C VAL A 8 -18.12 28.61 -24.27
N ASP A 9 -18.89 28.82 -25.34
CA ASP A 9 -19.13 27.78 -26.33
C ASP A 9 -17.97 27.70 -27.33
N GLY A 10 -17.42 26.49 -27.46
CA GLY A 10 -16.60 26.09 -28.60
C GLY A 10 -17.38 26.05 -29.91
N THR A 11 -16.71 25.60 -30.95
CA THR A 11 -17.20 25.45 -32.32
C THR A 11 -17.20 23.97 -32.71
N ALA A 12 -17.52 23.66 -33.96
CA ALA A 12 -17.59 22.28 -34.43
C ALA A 12 -16.21 21.69 -34.81
N GLY A 13 -15.11 22.19 -34.25
CA GLY A 13 -13.79 21.61 -34.43
C GLY A 13 -12.80 22.12 -33.38
N ASP A 14 -11.63 21.51 -33.34
CA ASP A 14 -10.63 21.62 -32.26
C ASP A 14 -10.46 23.05 -31.69
N ASP A 15 -10.87 23.22 -30.44
CA ASP A 15 -10.86 24.46 -29.69
C ASP A 15 -9.85 24.42 -28.53
N ALA A 16 -9.35 25.61 -28.18
CA ALA A 16 -8.50 25.80 -27.01
C ALA A 16 -9.07 26.94 -26.16
N MET A 17 -9.58 26.60 -24.98
CA MET A 17 -10.10 27.56 -24.00
C MET A 17 -8.99 27.90 -22.99
N GLY A 18 -8.59 29.18 -22.95
CA GLY A 18 -7.51 29.70 -22.11
C GLY A 18 -7.95 30.73 -21.05
N PRO A 19 -7.01 31.38 -20.34
CA PRO A 19 -7.21 32.08 -19.05
C PRO A 19 -7.93 33.45 -19.14
N GLY A 20 -8.87 33.62 -20.07
CA GLY A 20 -9.76 34.77 -20.18
C GLY A 20 -11.24 34.39 -20.33
N HIS A 21 -11.53 33.10 -20.11
CA HIS A 21 -12.83 32.46 -20.22
C HIS A 21 -13.41 32.12 -18.84
N SER A 22 -12.90 32.74 -17.77
CA SER A 22 -13.39 32.56 -16.41
C SER A 22 -14.69 33.35 -16.20
N ASP A 23 -15.78 32.65 -16.33
CA ASP A 23 -17.12 33.03 -15.94
C ASP A 23 -17.57 31.94 -14.97
N GLY A 24 -18.32 32.23 -13.92
CA GLY A 24 -18.77 31.18 -12.98
C GLY A 24 -19.87 30.28 -13.58
N ALA A 25 -19.77 29.92 -14.86
CA ALA A 25 -20.75 29.21 -15.66
C ALA A 25 -20.09 28.12 -16.53
N THR A 26 -20.92 27.18 -16.96
CA THR A 26 -20.61 26.01 -17.77
C THR A 26 -19.82 26.35 -19.05
N ASP A 27 -18.66 25.73 -19.23
CA ASP A 27 -17.84 25.79 -20.44
C ASP A 27 -18.08 24.51 -21.26
N ALA A 28 -18.50 24.63 -22.53
CA ALA A 28 -18.80 23.49 -23.39
C ALA A 28 -18.13 23.65 -24.77
N SER A 29 -17.30 22.69 -25.20
CA SER A 29 -16.54 22.83 -26.45
C SER A 29 -17.24 22.29 -27.70
N GLY A 30 -18.11 21.28 -27.56
CA GLY A 30 -19.04 20.89 -28.62
C GLY A 30 -18.59 19.66 -29.41
N THR A 31 -17.94 19.83 -30.57
CA THR A 31 -17.40 18.67 -31.32
C THR A 31 -15.99 18.96 -31.79
N GLY A 32 -15.07 18.01 -31.71
CA GLY A 32 -13.65 18.20 -32.06
C GLY A 32 -12.77 17.61 -30.96
N ASP A 33 -11.46 17.55 -31.18
CA ASP A 33 -10.53 17.21 -30.10
C ASP A 33 -10.11 18.52 -29.39
N ASP A 34 -10.68 18.80 -28.23
CA ASP A 34 -10.64 20.10 -27.58
C ASP A 34 -9.72 20.15 -26.35
N ILE A 35 -9.29 21.36 -25.96
CA ILE A 35 -8.52 21.60 -24.73
C ILE A 35 -9.21 22.67 -23.87
N LEU A 36 -9.67 22.28 -22.70
CA LEU A 36 -10.38 23.13 -21.74
C LEU A 36 -9.58 23.30 -20.44
N ARG A 37 -9.64 24.50 -19.86
CA ARG A 37 -8.95 24.84 -18.60
C ARG A 37 -9.78 25.80 -17.75
N GLY A 38 -10.20 25.37 -16.56
CA GLY A 38 -10.97 26.19 -15.60
C GLY A 38 -10.13 27.19 -14.81
N TYR A 39 -8.90 26.79 -14.45
CA TYR A 39 -7.93 27.54 -13.66
C TYR A 39 -8.25 27.66 -12.18
N ALA A 40 -9.05 28.63 -11.77
CA ALA A 40 -9.25 28.92 -10.37
C ALA A 40 -10.70 29.35 -10.14
N GLY A 41 -11.33 28.73 -9.16
CA GLY A 41 -12.78 28.82 -8.98
C GLY A 41 -13.40 27.43 -9.04
N ASN A 42 -14.70 27.37 -8.86
CA ASN A 42 -15.43 26.12 -9.05
C ASN A 42 -16.04 26.16 -10.45
N ASP A 43 -15.51 25.35 -11.34
CA ASP A 43 -15.81 25.35 -12.75
C ASP A 43 -16.71 24.16 -13.12
N THR A 44 -17.47 24.32 -14.22
CA THR A 44 -18.25 23.23 -14.81
C THR A 44 -17.86 23.12 -16.27
N MET A 45 -17.29 22.00 -16.69
CA MET A 45 -16.74 21.82 -18.02
C MET A 45 -17.35 20.59 -18.72
N ASP A 46 -17.56 20.70 -20.03
CA ASP A 46 -18.12 19.65 -20.90
C ASP A 46 -17.32 19.61 -22.23
N GLY A 47 -16.60 18.51 -22.50
CA GLY A 47 -15.85 18.33 -23.75
C GLY A 47 -16.75 18.08 -24.96
N GLY A 48 -17.93 17.51 -24.74
CA GLY A 48 -18.89 17.25 -25.80
C GLY A 48 -18.54 16.00 -26.60
N SER A 49 -17.98 16.12 -27.80
CA SER A 49 -17.67 14.97 -28.65
C SER A 49 -16.30 15.09 -29.27
N GLY A 50 -15.49 14.05 -29.20
CA GLY A 50 -14.12 14.00 -29.67
C GLY A 50 -13.22 13.58 -28.53
N ASN A 51 -11.90 13.59 -28.73
CA ASN A 51 -10.95 13.20 -27.68
C ASN A 51 -10.40 14.46 -27.02
N ASP A 52 -11.00 14.80 -25.90
CA ASP A 52 -10.81 16.08 -25.25
C ASP A 52 -9.77 16.00 -24.13
N ARG A 53 -9.21 17.16 -23.79
CA ARG A 53 -8.34 17.33 -22.62
C ARG A 53 -8.89 18.44 -21.73
N LEU A 54 -9.35 18.06 -20.54
CA LEU A 54 -9.98 18.98 -19.59
C LEU A 54 -9.15 19.06 -18.31
N GLU A 55 -8.86 20.29 -17.86
CA GLU A 55 -8.08 20.59 -16.66
C GLU A 55 -8.88 21.56 -15.77
N GLY A 56 -9.38 21.12 -14.60
CA GLY A 56 -10.20 21.95 -13.69
C GLY A 56 -9.38 23.08 -13.08
N GLY A 57 -8.42 22.73 -12.23
CA GLY A 57 -7.46 23.67 -11.65
C GLY A 57 -7.59 23.74 -10.13
N ASP A 58 -7.74 24.94 -9.59
CA ASP A 58 -7.97 25.18 -8.16
C ASP A 58 -9.46 25.36 -7.90
N GLY A 59 -10.06 24.55 -7.04
CA GLY A 59 -11.44 24.68 -6.60
C GLY A 59 -12.20 23.37 -6.79
N ASN A 60 -13.49 23.36 -6.44
CA ASN A 60 -14.27 22.14 -6.60
C ASN A 60 -14.96 22.14 -7.97
N ASP A 61 -14.39 21.40 -8.91
CA ASP A 61 -14.78 21.40 -10.31
C ASP A 61 -15.71 20.22 -10.66
N SER A 62 -16.52 20.41 -11.70
CA SER A 62 -17.34 19.37 -12.32
C SER A 62 -16.92 19.23 -13.77
N VAL A 63 -16.26 18.13 -14.11
CA VAL A 63 -15.65 17.92 -15.43
C VAL A 63 -16.29 16.71 -16.11
N LEU A 64 -16.88 16.93 -17.29
CA LEU A 64 -17.44 15.89 -18.16
C LEU A 64 -16.63 15.80 -19.45
N GLY A 65 -16.08 14.63 -19.77
CA GLY A 65 -15.39 14.35 -21.04
C GLY A 65 -16.38 14.37 -22.19
N GLY A 66 -17.34 13.43 -22.17
CA GLY A 66 -18.42 13.36 -23.14
C GLY A 66 -18.31 12.12 -24.02
N ASP A 67 -18.43 12.28 -25.33
CA ASP A 67 -18.27 11.20 -26.30
C ASP A 67 -16.84 11.18 -26.84
N GLY A 68 -16.03 10.17 -26.54
CA GLY A 68 -14.69 9.99 -27.10
C GLY A 68 -13.70 9.51 -26.03
N ASN A 69 -12.42 9.47 -26.35
CA ASN A 69 -11.41 9.02 -25.39
C ASN A 69 -10.75 10.24 -24.74
N ASP A 70 -11.24 10.62 -23.58
CA ASP A 70 -10.92 11.89 -22.95
C ASP A 70 -9.78 11.77 -21.93
N THR A 71 -9.09 12.88 -21.70
CA THR A 71 -8.09 13.00 -20.62
C THR A 71 -8.51 14.09 -19.66
N LEU A 72 -8.83 13.68 -18.43
CA LEU A 72 -9.45 14.53 -17.42
C LEU A 72 -8.49 14.71 -16.24
N TRP A 73 -8.36 15.95 -15.77
CA TRP A 73 -7.66 16.26 -14.52
C TRP A 73 -8.49 17.29 -13.75
N GLY A 74 -8.95 16.90 -12.56
CA GLY A 74 -9.68 17.81 -11.68
C GLY A 74 -8.79 18.94 -11.17
N GLY A 75 -7.64 18.57 -10.61
CA GLY A 75 -6.71 19.53 -10.03
C GLY A 75 -6.75 19.45 -8.51
N ASN A 76 -6.55 20.60 -7.87
CA ASN A 76 -6.55 20.71 -6.42
C ASN A 76 -7.98 20.80 -5.90
N ASP A 77 -8.16 20.46 -4.61
CA ASP A 77 -9.48 20.37 -3.97
C ASP A 77 -10.32 19.21 -4.55
N ARG A 78 -11.63 19.20 -4.27
CA ARG A 78 -12.48 18.02 -4.49
C ARG A 78 -13.35 18.19 -5.73
N ASP A 79 -13.04 17.38 -6.74
CA ASP A 79 -13.68 17.45 -8.06
C ASP A 79 -14.62 16.27 -8.31
N THR A 80 -15.52 16.44 -9.29
CA THR A 80 -16.30 15.35 -9.88
C THR A 80 -15.89 15.20 -11.33
N LEU A 81 -15.32 14.06 -11.69
CA LEU A 81 -14.80 13.77 -13.02
C LEU A 81 -15.62 12.64 -13.65
N LEU A 82 -16.22 12.91 -14.80
CA LEU A 82 -17.03 11.98 -15.57
C LEU A 82 -16.37 11.78 -16.94
N GLY A 83 -16.01 10.55 -17.28
CA GLY A 83 -15.44 10.20 -18.59
C GLY A 83 -16.52 10.30 -19.67
N GLY A 84 -17.50 9.41 -19.62
CA GLY A 84 -18.63 9.41 -20.53
C GLY A 84 -18.65 8.16 -21.40
N LEU A 85 -18.65 8.32 -22.73
CA LEU A 85 -18.52 7.21 -23.66
C LEU A 85 -17.11 7.18 -24.22
N GLY A 86 -16.41 6.05 -24.12
CA GLY A 86 -15.08 5.89 -24.69
C GLY A 86 -14.10 5.38 -23.63
N ASP A 87 -12.84 5.23 -24.02
CA ASP A 87 -11.80 4.79 -23.09
C ASP A 87 -11.11 6.02 -22.49
N ASP A 88 -11.46 6.38 -21.26
CA ASP A 88 -11.06 7.63 -20.63
C ASP A 88 -9.88 7.49 -19.68
N VAL A 89 -9.14 8.58 -19.50
CA VAL A 89 -7.98 8.67 -18.61
C VAL A 89 -8.12 9.82 -17.63
N PHE A 90 -8.22 9.49 -16.35
CA PHE A 90 -8.18 10.44 -15.25
C PHE A 90 -6.74 10.56 -14.73
N LEU A 91 -6.21 11.78 -14.64
CA LEU A 91 -4.85 12.04 -14.17
C LEU A 91 -4.83 12.32 -12.67
N ALA A 92 -3.88 11.73 -11.95
CA ALA A 92 -3.65 11.96 -10.53
C ALA A 92 -2.24 12.49 -10.25
N TYR A 93 -2.16 13.58 -9.50
CA TYR A 93 -0.94 14.25 -9.05
C TYR A 93 -0.85 14.29 -7.51
N ALA A 94 0.29 14.73 -6.99
CA ALA A 94 0.55 14.72 -5.54
C ALA A 94 -0.23 15.78 -4.73
N SER A 95 -0.79 16.80 -5.38
CA SER A 95 -1.54 17.87 -4.72
C SER A 95 -3.04 17.82 -4.99
N ASP A 96 -3.50 16.79 -5.72
CA ASP A 96 -4.92 16.64 -6.01
C ASP A 96 -5.69 16.34 -4.71
N GLY A 97 -6.94 16.78 -4.65
CA GLY A 97 -7.82 16.38 -3.56
C GLY A 97 -8.54 15.06 -3.84
N ASP A 98 -9.55 14.78 -3.02
CA ASP A 98 -10.38 13.59 -3.17
C ASP A 98 -11.40 13.81 -4.28
N ASN A 99 -11.36 12.98 -5.31
CA ASN A 99 -12.18 13.17 -6.50
C ASN A 99 -13.22 12.07 -6.64
N GLY A 100 -14.41 12.46 -7.08
CA GLY A 100 -15.42 11.52 -7.54
C GLY A 100 -15.15 11.13 -8.98
N PHE A 101 -14.61 9.94 -9.21
CA PHE A 101 -14.36 9.41 -10.56
C PHE A 101 -15.54 8.56 -11.04
N LEU A 102 -16.05 8.85 -12.23
CA LEU A 102 -17.00 8.01 -12.96
C LEU A 102 -16.46 7.80 -14.38
N GLY A 103 -16.02 6.58 -14.71
CA GLY A 103 -15.52 6.24 -16.04
C GLY A 103 -16.63 6.31 -17.09
N GLY A 104 -17.55 5.37 -17.04
CA GLY A 104 -18.72 5.34 -17.91
C GLY A 104 -18.70 4.12 -18.81
N ASP A 105 -18.99 4.30 -20.10
CA ASP A 105 -18.97 3.23 -21.08
C ASP A 105 -17.57 3.12 -21.70
N GLY A 106 -16.80 2.09 -21.37
CA GLY A 106 -15.52 1.87 -22.03
C GLY A 106 -14.54 1.09 -21.17
N THR A 107 -13.25 1.36 -21.34
CA THR A 107 -12.21 0.93 -20.40
C THR A 107 -11.47 2.16 -19.88
N ASP A 108 -11.77 2.48 -18.63
CA ASP A 108 -11.39 3.73 -18.01
C ASP A 108 -10.25 3.51 -17.00
N ARG A 109 -9.37 4.53 -16.91
CA ARG A 109 -8.14 4.41 -16.13
C ARG A 109 -7.88 5.65 -15.29
N ILE A 110 -7.53 5.45 -14.02
CA ILE A 110 -6.85 6.48 -13.22
C ILE A 110 -5.35 6.27 -13.35
N LEU A 111 -4.62 7.32 -13.72
CA LEU A 111 -3.21 7.27 -14.07
C LEU A 111 -2.40 8.28 -13.25
N ALA A 112 -1.46 7.78 -12.44
CA ALA A 112 -0.54 8.63 -11.71
C ALA A 112 0.47 9.32 -12.64
N MET A 113 0.83 10.55 -12.29
CA MET A 113 1.68 11.39 -13.12
C MET A 113 3.00 11.82 -12.43
N VAL A 114 3.19 11.48 -11.16
CA VAL A 114 4.38 11.81 -10.36
C VAL A 114 4.67 10.76 -9.29
N ASP A 115 5.93 10.67 -8.85
CA ASP A 115 6.28 9.94 -7.62
C ASP A 115 5.55 10.55 -6.42
N GLY A 116 4.99 9.70 -5.55
CA GLY A 116 4.21 10.18 -4.41
C GLY A 116 2.86 10.78 -4.81
N ALA A 117 2.33 10.45 -5.99
CA ALA A 117 0.97 10.86 -6.35
C ALA A 117 -0.03 10.26 -5.37
N ASN A 118 -0.99 11.09 -4.96
CA ASN A 118 -2.10 10.66 -4.14
C ASN A 118 -3.31 10.51 -5.05
N VAL A 119 -3.78 9.27 -5.21
CA VAL A 119 -5.05 9.02 -5.89
C VAL A 119 -6.15 9.22 -4.84
N GLY A 120 -6.55 10.47 -4.63
CA GLY A 120 -7.63 10.83 -3.72
C GLY A 120 -8.98 10.46 -4.32
N ILE A 121 -9.75 9.61 -3.64
CA ILE A 121 -11.04 9.10 -4.09
C ILE A 121 -12.12 9.56 -3.09
N ASP A 122 -13.20 10.17 -3.59
CA ASP A 122 -14.41 10.46 -2.79
C ASP A 122 -14.92 9.13 -2.23
N GLY A 123 -15.18 9.06 -0.92
CA GLY A 123 -15.28 7.85 -0.09
C GLY A 123 -16.46 6.93 -0.38
N ASN A 124 -17.04 6.97 -1.57
CA ASN A 124 -17.90 5.93 -2.11
C ASN A 124 -17.37 5.52 -3.49
N PHE A 125 -16.56 4.48 -3.50
CA PHE A 125 -15.96 3.90 -4.69
C PHE A 125 -16.30 2.42 -4.79
N ASP A 126 -17.02 2.05 -5.83
CA ASP A 126 -17.44 0.67 -6.09
C ASP A 126 -17.56 0.39 -7.59
N ALA A 127 -18.12 -0.77 -7.94
CA ALA A 127 -18.34 -1.17 -9.33
C ALA A 127 -19.21 -0.19 -10.15
N THR A 128 -19.97 0.72 -9.51
CA THR A 128 -20.79 1.72 -10.22
C THR A 128 -19.96 2.89 -10.74
N ASN A 129 -18.77 3.13 -10.18
CA ASN A 129 -17.83 4.12 -10.70
C ASN A 129 -17.28 3.74 -12.09
N SER A 130 -17.38 2.47 -12.49
CA SER A 130 -16.96 1.99 -13.81
C SER A 130 -15.51 2.39 -14.15
N ILE A 131 -14.60 2.17 -13.20
CA ILE A 131 -13.16 2.34 -13.40
C ILE A 131 -12.52 0.96 -13.43
N GLU A 132 -11.88 0.60 -14.53
CA GLU A 132 -11.30 -0.73 -14.70
C GLU A 132 -9.85 -0.82 -14.22
N VAL A 133 -9.10 0.29 -14.20
CA VAL A 133 -7.67 0.29 -13.85
C VAL A 133 -7.25 1.51 -13.05
N ILE A 134 -6.46 1.29 -12.00
CA ILE A 134 -5.72 2.34 -11.30
C ILE A 134 -4.23 2.00 -11.41
N ASP A 135 -3.46 2.89 -12.04
CA ASP A 135 -2.11 2.61 -12.49
C ASP A 135 -1.12 3.66 -11.99
N ALA A 136 -0.14 3.23 -11.20
CA ALA A 136 0.96 4.07 -10.72
C ALA A 136 1.88 4.54 -11.86
N ASN A 137 1.73 4.02 -13.08
CA ASN A 137 2.43 4.46 -14.29
C ASN A 137 3.97 4.38 -14.16
N GLY A 138 4.45 3.45 -13.34
CA GLY A 138 5.87 3.29 -13.01
C GLY A 138 6.44 4.35 -12.06
N PHE A 139 5.61 5.22 -11.49
CA PHE A 139 6.01 6.13 -10.41
C PHE A 139 6.05 5.40 -9.06
N ALA A 140 6.96 5.84 -8.19
CA ALA A 140 7.16 5.25 -6.89
C ALA A 140 6.24 5.87 -5.84
N ASN A 141 5.83 5.09 -4.84
CA ASN A 141 5.04 5.53 -3.68
C ASN A 141 3.70 6.18 -4.08
N VAL A 142 3.06 5.68 -5.14
CA VAL A 142 1.69 6.10 -5.49
C VAL A 142 0.72 5.34 -4.60
N SER A 143 -0.15 6.05 -3.90
CA SER A 143 -1.10 5.46 -2.96
C SER A 143 -2.51 5.97 -3.21
N ILE A 144 -3.49 5.19 -2.79
CA ILE A 144 -4.91 5.55 -2.84
C ILE A 144 -5.35 6.01 -1.46
N TYR A 145 -6.04 7.14 -1.41
CA TYR A 145 -6.53 7.73 -0.16
C TYR A 145 -8.01 8.06 -0.27
N SER A 146 -8.69 8.01 0.86
CA SER A 146 -9.98 8.65 1.08
C SER A 146 -9.83 9.57 2.29
N VAL A 147 -9.85 10.90 2.12
CA VAL A 147 -9.78 11.88 3.23
C VAL A 147 -11.14 12.52 3.53
N ASP A 148 -12.21 11.75 3.36
CA ASP A 148 -13.54 12.20 3.66
C ASP A 148 -13.77 12.48 5.15
N ALA A 149 -14.65 13.45 5.42
CA ALA A 149 -15.12 13.71 6.79
C ALA A 149 -16.05 12.61 7.34
N GLN A 150 -16.25 11.52 6.60
CA GLN A 150 -17.18 10.42 6.87
C GLN A 150 -16.48 9.08 6.58
N ALA A 151 -17.09 8.00 7.08
CA ALA A 151 -16.69 6.63 6.78
C ALA A 151 -16.70 6.36 5.28
N ALA A 152 -15.57 5.87 4.76
CA ALA A 152 -15.39 5.48 3.38
C ALA A 152 -15.88 4.05 3.12
N PHE A 153 -16.45 3.84 1.94
CA PHE A 153 -16.67 2.54 1.34
C PHE A 153 -15.85 2.47 0.05
N LEU A 154 -14.77 1.71 0.08
CA LEU A 154 -13.83 1.53 -1.02
C LEU A 154 -13.81 0.06 -1.43
N ASP A 155 -14.33 -0.24 -2.62
CA ASP A 155 -14.39 -1.59 -3.17
C ASP A 155 -13.56 -1.67 -4.46
N PHE A 156 -12.38 -2.28 -4.34
CA PHE A 156 -11.45 -2.51 -5.44
C PHE A 156 -11.56 -3.93 -6.03
N SER A 157 -12.61 -4.69 -5.70
CA SER A 157 -12.79 -6.06 -6.21
C SER A 157 -12.96 -6.13 -7.74
N GLY A 158 -13.36 -5.02 -8.38
CA GLY A 158 -13.47 -4.87 -9.83
C GLY A 158 -12.20 -4.36 -10.51
N PRO A 159 -11.68 -3.18 -10.14
CA PRO A 159 -10.52 -2.58 -10.78
C PRO A 159 -9.24 -3.41 -10.65
N THR A 160 -8.35 -3.29 -11.64
CA THR A 160 -6.97 -3.77 -11.56
C THR A 160 -6.09 -2.67 -10.98
N LEU A 161 -5.43 -2.93 -9.86
CA LEU A 161 -4.42 -2.05 -9.28
C LEU A 161 -3.03 -2.41 -9.80
N ILE A 162 -2.28 -1.44 -10.31
CA ILE A 162 -0.95 -1.65 -10.91
C ILE A 162 0.08 -0.78 -10.17
N ASP A 163 1.04 -1.44 -9.54
CA ASP A 163 2.17 -0.81 -8.82
C ASP A 163 1.73 0.23 -7.76
N ILE A 164 0.52 0.06 -7.20
CA ILE A 164 0.00 0.88 -6.10
C ILE A 164 0.68 0.46 -4.80
N ALA A 165 1.18 1.43 -4.05
CA ALA A 165 1.96 1.22 -2.83
C ALA A 165 1.08 0.89 -1.61
N GLY A 166 -0.15 1.41 -1.57
CA GLY A 166 -1.14 1.06 -0.55
C GLY A 166 -2.46 1.79 -0.71
N ILE A 167 -3.46 1.30 0.02
CA ILE A 167 -4.82 1.82 0.13
C ILE A 167 -5.04 2.26 1.57
N TYR A 168 -5.48 3.50 1.77
CA TYR A 168 -5.58 4.15 3.08
C TYR A 168 -7.00 4.69 3.34
N GLY A 169 -7.64 4.21 4.42
CA GLY A 169 -8.92 4.74 4.94
C GLY A 169 -8.76 6.00 5.79
N GLU A 170 -7.58 6.19 6.39
CA GLU A 170 -7.18 7.34 7.21
C GLU A 170 -7.92 7.43 8.55
N SER A 171 -9.08 8.08 8.58
CA SER A 171 -9.85 8.29 9.82
C SER A 171 -11.30 7.93 9.54
N ASN A 172 -12.03 7.60 10.61
CA ASN A 172 -13.41 7.13 10.61
C ASN A 172 -13.49 5.61 10.50
N ASN A 173 -14.70 5.08 10.39
CA ASN A 173 -14.96 3.65 10.43
C ASN A 173 -15.13 3.16 9.00
N ASP A 174 -14.03 2.85 8.35
CA ASP A 174 -13.99 2.64 6.92
C ASP A 174 -14.26 1.18 6.55
N THR A 175 -14.73 0.96 5.33
CA THR A 175 -14.84 -0.37 4.74
C THR A 175 -13.98 -0.40 3.49
N ILE A 176 -12.97 -1.25 3.48
CA ILE A 176 -12.02 -1.38 2.37
C ILE A 176 -12.01 -2.83 1.92
N ILE A 177 -12.27 -3.05 0.62
CA ILE A 177 -12.19 -4.34 -0.04
C ILE A 177 -11.08 -4.24 -1.09
N GLY A 178 -10.07 -5.10 -0.96
CA GLY A 178 -8.96 -5.22 -1.89
C GLY A 178 -9.38 -5.76 -3.25
N SER A 179 -8.39 -5.80 -4.13
CA SER A 179 -8.46 -6.25 -5.50
C SER A 179 -8.25 -7.77 -5.61
N LEU A 180 -7.97 -8.23 -6.83
CA LEU A 180 -7.59 -9.62 -7.10
C LEU A 180 -6.07 -9.85 -7.05
N SER A 181 -5.31 -8.79 -6.76
CA SER A 181 -3.85 -8.79 -6.66
C SER A 181 -3.43 -8.59 -5.22
N ALA A 182 -2.14 -8.83 -4.93
CA ALA A 182 -1.60 -8.57 -3.60
C ALA A 182 -1.67 -7.07 -3.27
N ASP A 183 -2.40 -6.75 -2.22
CA ASP A 183 -2.67 -5.38 -1.78
C ASP A 183 -1.98 -5.05 -0.46
N VAL A 184 -1.78 -3.75 -0.22
CA VAL A 184 -1.35 -3.21 1.07
C VAL A 184 -2.46 -2.31 1.56
N ILE A 185 -3.12 -2.70 2.64
CA ILE A 185 -4.33 -2.05 3.15
C ILE A 185 -4.06 -1.48 4.55
N HIS A 186 -4.44 -0.22 4.75
CA HIS A 186 -4.38 0.49 6.01
C HIS A 186 -5.76 1.08 6.32
N GLY A 187 -6.43 0.60 7.38
CA GLY A 187 -7.70 1.19 7.85
C GLY A 187 -7.49 2.59 8.39
N GLY A 188 -6.50 2.73 9.29
CA GLY A 188 -6.15 4.01 9.89
C GLY A 188 -6.67 4.09 11.33
N THR A 189 -7.40 5.15 11.68
CA THR A 189 -8.03 5.30 12.99
C THR A 189 -9.54 5.21 12.90
N GLY A 190 -10.16 4.46 13.80
CA GLY A 190 -11.60 4.24 13.82
C GLY A 190 -11.90 2.77 14.03
N ASP A 191 -13.13 2.34 13.78
CA ASP A 191 -13.46 0.90 13.79
C ASP A 191 -13.68 0.46 12.34
N ASP A 192 -12.65 -0.12 11.72
CA ASP A 192 -12.59 -0.41 10.30
C ASP A 192 -12.98 -1.86 9.95
N SER A 193 -13.41 -2.06 8.71
CA SER A 193 -13.70 -3.37 8.13
C SER A 193 -12.84 -3.57 6.89
N LEU A 194 -11.80 -4.39 7.00
CA LEU A 194 -10.83 -4.63 5.94
C LEU A 194 -10.97 -6.05 5.38
N ASP A 195 -11.11 -6.16 4.07
CA ASP A 195 -11.12 -7.43 3.33
C ASP A 195 -10.00 -7.37 2.27
N GLY A 196 -9.06 -8.32 2.31
CA GLY A 196 -7.95 -8.38 1.35
C GLY A 196 -8.40 -8.73 -0.06
N GLY A 197 -9.53 -9.44 -0.19
CA GLY A 197 -9.99 -9.94 -1.47
C GLY A 197 -9.25 -11.22 -1.87
N ALA A 198 -8.54 -11.18 -3.00
CA ALA A 198 -7.72 -12.30 -3.44
C ALA A 198 -6.30 -11.83 -3.72
N GLY A 199 -5.32 -12.70 -3.47
CA GLY A 199 -3.92 -12.27 -3.48
C GLY A 199 -3.31 -12.54 -2.12
N ALA A 200 -2.03 -12.18 -1.98
CA ALA A 200 -1.33 -12.30 -0.71
C ALA A 200 -1.21 -10.89 -0.12
N ASP A 201 -2.15 -10.56 0.75
CA ASP A 201 -2.40 -9.18 1.15
C ASP A 201 -1.65 -8.83 2.44
N THR A 202 -1.40 -7.54 2.63
CA THR A 202 -0.74 -7.03 3.83
C THR A 202 -1.57 -5.94 4.47
N PHE A 203 -2.01 -6.18 5.69
CA PHE A 203 -2.73 -5.21 6.51
C PHE A 203 -1.74 -4.50 7.42
N GLY A 204 -1.47 -3.22 7.14
CA GLY A 204 -0.62 -2.38 7.96
C GLY A 204 -1.42 -1.73 9.07
N ILE A 205 -1.08 -2.02 10.33
CA ILE A 205 -1.81 -1.49 11.49
C ILE A 205 -1.02 -0.35 12.12
N GLU A 206 -1.70 0.76 12.35
CA GLU A 206 -1.14 1.98 12.96
C GLU A 206 -1.73 2.24 14.35
N ASP A 207 -1.10 3.11 15.13
CA ASP A 207 -1.59 3.45 16.46
C ASP A 207 -2.98 4.10 16.38
N GLY A 208 -3.90 3.65 17.25
CA GLY A 208 -5.25 4.21 17.31
C GLY A 208 -6.26 3.56 16.36
N PHE A 209 -5.95 2.38 15.84
CA PHE A 209 -6.80 1.53 14.99
C PHE A 209 -8.16 1.11 15.59
N GLY A 210 -8.57 1.59 16.76
CA GLY A 210 -9.90 1.27 17.34
C GLY A 210 -10.28 -0.22 17.35
N ALA A 211 -11.52 -0.54 16.95
CA ALA A 211 -12.07 -1.89 16.96
C ALA A 211 -12.31 -2.45 15.55
N ASP A 212 -11.24 -2.92 14.91
CA ASP A 212 -11.26 -3.38 13.52
C ASP A 212 -11.70 -4.83 13.33
N THR A 213 -12.18 -5.12 12.13
CA THR A 213 -12.34 -6.47 11.59
C THR A 213 -11.46 -6.66 10.35
N ILE A 214 -10.70 -7.75 10.31
CA ILE A 214 -9.84 -8.09 9.17
C ILE A 214 -10.20 -9.48 8.63
N LEU A 215 -10.46 -9.54 7.33
CA LEU A 215 -10.59 -10.78 6.56
C LEU A 215 -9.44 -10.82 5.57
N GLY A 216 -8.57 -11.84 5.66
CA GLY A 216 -7.46 -11.98 4.71
C GLY A 216 -7.93 -12.19 3.28
N GLY A 217 -9.02 -12.96 3.11
CA GLY A 217 -9.62 -13.22 1.81
C GLY A 217 -10.04 -14.67 1.64
N GLU A 218 -9.92 -15.20 0.42
CA GLU A 218 -10.19 -16.61 0.12
C GLU A 218 -9.08 -17.52 0.69
N GLY A 219 -9.45 -18.53 1.48
CA GLY A 219 -8.49 -19.48 2.08
C GLY A 219 -7.75 -20.34 1.03
N GLY A 220 -6.59 -19.85 0.58
CA GLY A 220 -5.82 -20.35 -0.55
C GLY A 220 -4.35 -20.70 -0.24
N ILE A 221 -3.44 -20.34 -1.15
CA ILE A 221 -1.98 -20.55 -1.04
C ILE A 221 -1.19 -19.23 -0.96
N ASP A 222 -1.91 -18.13 -1.13
CA ASP A 222 -1.57 -16.80 -0.70
C ASP A 222 -1.31 -16.81 0.81
N ALA A 223 -0.60 -15.78 1.27
CA ALA A 223 -0.22 -15.66 2.66
C ALA A 223 -0.51 -14.24 3.09
N ASP A 224 -1.69 -14.05 3.64
CA ASP A 224 -2.17 -12.78 4.13
C ASP A 224 -1.46 -12.47 5.45
N THR A 225 -1.05 -11.22 5.58
CA THR A 225 -0.16 -10.78 6.63
C THR A 225 -0.75 -9.59 7.37
N ILE A 226 -0.96 -9.73 8.67
CA ILE A 226 -1.15 -8.56 9.55
C ILE A 226 0.22 -8.08 10.01
N HIS A 227 0.51 -6.80 9.82
CA HIS A 227 1.78 -6.17 10.14
C HIS A 227 1.61 -5.10 11.23
N LEU A 228 2.12 -5.42 12.44
CA LEU A 228 1.93 -4.61 13.65
C LEU A 228 3.16 -3.76 14.00
N ALA A 229 4.22 -3.80 13.19
CA ALA A 229 5.51 -3.19 13.52
C ALA A 229 5.48 -1.66 13.74
N ALA A 230 4.41 -0.98 13.29
CA ALA A 230 4.22 0.45 13.51
C ALA A 230 3.59 0.79 14.87
N LEU A 231 3.03 -0.19 15.59
CA LEU A 231 2.41 0.03 16.89
C LEU A 231 3.44 0.37 17.96
N THR A 232 3.06 1.29 18.86
CA THR A 232 3.92 1.72 19.97
C THR A 232 3.62 1.03 21.30
N ASN A 233 2.56 0.23 21.34
CA ASN A 233 2.19 -0.63 22.46
C ASN A 233 2.47 -2.09 22.11
N ALA A 234 2.88 -2.88 23.11
CA ALA A 234 3.00 -4.32 22.94
C ALA A 234 1.62 -4.96 22.71
N VAL A 235 1.59 -6.01 21.91
CA VAL A 235 0.35 -6.68 21.48
C VAL A 235 0.16 -8.03 22.16
N SER A 236 -1.10 -8.41 22.30
CA SER A 236 -1.53 -9.74 22.69
C SER A 236 -2.41 -10.32 21.60
N VAL A 237 -1.99 -11.45 21.05
CA VAL A 237 -2.73 -12.24 20.06
C VAL A 237 -3.30 -13.49 20.71
N ILE A 238 -4.59 -13.71 20.55
CA ILE A 238 -5.28 -14.93 21.02
C ILE A 238 -5.96 -15.55 19.81
N TYR A 239 -5.48 -16.71 19.37
CA TYR A 239 -6.16 -17.48 18.33
C TYR A 239 -7.36 -18.21 18.94
N ASN A 240 -8.47 -18.20 18.22
CA ASN A 240 -9.70 -18.89 18.61
C ASN A 240 -10.10 -20.01 17.62
N GLY A 241 -9.33 -20.17 16.55
CA GLY A 241 -9.42 -21.22 15.54
C GLY A 241 -8.24 -21.14 14.57
N ASP A 242 -8.26 -21.97 13.53
CA ASP A 242 -7.28 -21.88 12.45
C ASP A 242 -7.43 -20.55 11.71
N GLU A 243 -6.30 -19.87 11.49
CA GLU A 243 -6.23 -18.59 10.76
C GLU A 243 -7.18 -17.51 11.32
N ALA A 244 -7.62 -17.63 12.58
CA ALA A 244 -8.60 -16.73 13.19
C ALA A 244 -8.30 -16.44 14.66
N GLY A 245 -8.60 -15.23 15.09
CA GLY A 245 -8.30 -14.79 16.45
C GLY A 245 -8.59 -13.33 16.70
N THR A 246 -8.04 -12.84 17.81
CA THR A 246 -8.15 -11.45 18.25
C THR A 246 -6.78 -10.89 18.58
N ILE A 247 -6.48 -9.67 18.16
CA ILE A 247 -5.28 -8.90 18.52
C ILE A 247 -5.72 -7.72 19.39
N THR A 248 -4.94 -7.36 20.40
CA THR A 248 -5.15 -6.11 21.16
C THR A 248 -3.82 -5.53 21.61
N ASP A 249 -3.73 -4.20 21.60
CA ASP A 249 -2.61 -3.43 22.17
C ASP A 249 -2.94 -2.91 23.60
N GLY A 250 -4.10 -3.34 24.14
CA GLY A 250 -4.66 -2.87 25.41
C GLY A 250 -5.61 -1.68 25.28
N VAL A 251 -5.73 -1.07 24.09
CA VAL A 251 -6.67 0.00 23.77
C VAL A 251 -7.61 -0.44 22.66
N GLY A 252 -7.08 -0.78 21.49
CA GLY A 252 -7.81 -1.26 20.33
C GLY A 252 -7.91 -2.79 20.28
N THR A 253 -8.79 -3.29 19.42
CA THR A 253 -9.00 -4.72 19.19
C THR A 253 -9.16 -5.01 17.70
N ILE A 254 -8.46 -6.00 17.17
CA ILE A 254 -8.68 -6.52 15.81
C ILE A 254 -9.27 -7.92 15.93
N ASP A 255 -10.45 -8.13 15.37
CA ASP A 255 -10.99 -9.47 15.12
C ASP A 255 -10.57 -9.91 13.71
N PHE A 256 -9.76 -10.96 13.60
CA PHE A 256 -9.23 -11.41 12.30
C PHE A 256 -9.67 -12.84 11.93
N SER A 257 -9.75 -13.10 10.63
CA SER A 257 -9.99 -14.41 10.05
C SER A 257 -9.31 -14.58 8.69
N VAL A 258 -8.96 -15.83 8.35
CA VAL A 258 -8.22 -16.20 7.14
C VAL A 258 -6.88 -15.46 7.03
N ILE A 259 -6.10 -15.44 8.13
CA ILE A 259 -4.76 -14.84 8.16
C ILE A 259 -3.69 -15.89 8.45
N GLU A 260 -2.71 -16.02 7.55
CA GLU A 260 -1.62 -16.99 7.66
C GLU A 260 -0.42 -16.48 8.46
N ARG A 261 -0.22 -15.15 8.49
CA ARG A 261 0.95 -14.54 9.13
C ARG A 261 0.60 -13.31 9.95
N ILE A 262 1.25 -13.23 11.12
CA ILE A 262 1.30 -12.00 11.91
C ILE A 262 2.75 -11.60 12.14
N VAL A 263 3.07 -10.34 11.87
CA VAL A 263 4.34 -9.71 12.19
C VAL A 263 4.12 -8.79 13.38
N PHE A 264 4.85 -9.06 14.45
CA PHE A 264 4.75 -8.39 15.74
C PHE A 264 5.42 -7.02 15.75
N THR A 265 5.28 -6.34 16.89
CA THR A 265 5.98 -5.10 17.18
C THR A 265 7.46 -5.39 17.48
N GLU A 266 8.23 -4.35 17.77
CA GLU A 266 9.61 -4.50 18.29
C GLU A 266 9.63 -4.52 19.84
N LEU A 267 8.49 -4.83 20.48
CA LEU A 267 8.27 -4.88 21.93
C LEU A 267 7.93 -6.30 22.38
N ASP A 268 8.01 -6.55 23.69
CA ASP A 268 7.75 -7.88 24.25
C ASP A 268 6.26 -8.26 24.08
N ASP A 269 5.97 -9.07 23.06
CA ASP A 269 4.61 -9.41 22.65
C ASP A 269 4.16 -10.79 23.15
N ILE A 270 2.86 -11.05 23.09
CA ILE A 270 2.26 -12.31 23.52
C ILE A 270 1.42 -12.93 22.39
N ALA A 271 1.59 -14.22 22.16
CA ALA A 271 0.69 -15.01 21.31
C ALA A 271 0.24 -16.30 22.01
N ASP A 272 -1.05 -16.60 21.95
CA ASP A 272 -1.63 -17.89 22.32
C ASP A 272 -2.32 -18.53 21.11
N ALA A 273 -1.62 -19.44 20.45
CA ALA A 273 -2.10 -20.26 19.35
C ALA A 273 -2.61 -21.64 19.82
N SER A 274 -2.85 -21.86 21.11
CA SER A 274 -3.24 -23.19 21.63
C SER A 274 -4.57 -23.73 21.07
N ALA A 275 -5.40 -22.86 20.49
CA ALA A 275 -6.65 -23.24 19.84
C ALA A 275 -6.48 -23.65 18.35
N THR A 276 -5.32 -23.45 17.73
CA THR A 276 -5.08 -23.80 16.34
C THR A 276 -4.80 -25.30 16.18
N THR A 277 -5.25 -25.84 15.06
CA THR A 277 -5.05 -27.21 14.58
C THR A 277 -4.14 -27.29 13.34
N THR A 278 -3.91 -26.16 12.68
CA THR A 278 -2.87 -25.95 11.67
C THR A 278 -1.69 -25.15 12.25
N GLY A 279 -0.54 -25.21 11.57
CA GLY A 279 0.65 -24.49 12.00
C GLY A 279 0.54 -23.00 11.68
N VAL A 280 0.86 -22.15 12.66
CA VAL A 280 0.84 -20.68 12.49
C VAL A 280 2.21 -20.14 12.09
N THR A 281 2.24 -18.98 11.40
CA THR A 281 3.48 -18.23 11.17
C THR A 281 3.48 -16.91 11.93
N ILE A 282 4.44 -16.73 12.84
CA ILE A 282 4.61 -15.49 13.60
C ILE A 282 6.04 -14.98 13.42
N ASP A 283 6.19 -13.71 13.07
CA ASP A 283 7.48 -13.00 13.13
C ASP A 283 7.48 -12.10 14.36
N GLY A 284 8.21 -12.51 15.39
CA GLY A 284 8.31 -11.83 16.69
C GLY A 284 9.19 -10.58 16.70
N GLY A 285 9.84 -10.23 15.57
CA GLY A 285 10.68 -9.02 15.53
C GLY A 285 11.91 -9.11 16.45
N GLU A 286 12.34 -7.95 16.94
CA GLU A 286 13.29 -7.79 18.04
C GLU A 286 12.52 -7.81 19.39
N SER A 287 13.12 -8.40 20.43
CA SER A 287 12.64 -8.48 21.84
C SER A 287 12.32 -9.90 22.34
N ALA A 288 11.73 -10.02 23.53
CA ALA A 288 11.49 -11.28 24.24
C ALA A 288 10.00 -11.66 24.25
N ASP A 289 9.53 -12.20 23.14
CA ASP A 289 8.13 -12.61 22.98
C ASP A 289 7.76 -13.86 23.80
N SER A 290 6.49 -13.96 24.15
CA SER A 290 5.89 -15.14 24.78
C SER A 290 4.89 -15.80 23.83
N ILE A 291 5.29 -16.89 23.19
CA ILE A 291 4.47 -17.59 22.19
C ILE A 291 4.12 -19.00 22.66
N THR A 292 2.81 -19.27 22.75
CA THR A 292 2.24 -20.61 22.92
C THR A 292 1.78 -21.13 21.57
N GLY A 293 2.37 -22.22 21.08
CA GLY A 293 1.98 -22.87 19.81
C GLY A 293 0.79 -23.82 19.98
N GLY A 294 0.12 -24.10 18.86
CA GLY A 294 -1.04 -24.99 18.77
C GLY A 294 -0.69 -26.43 18.37
N ASP A 295 -1.69 -27.12 17.82
CA ASP A 295 -1.48 -28.35 17.07
C ASP A 295 -1.03 -27.96 15.65
N GLY A 296 0.17 -28.40 15.23
CA GLY A 296 0.74 -27.99 13.95
C GLY A 296 2.25 -27.86 13.99
N ASP A 297 2.88 -27.74 12.82
CA ASP A 297 4.29 -27.34 12.72
C ASP A 297 4.32 -25.80 12.64
N ASP A 298 4.40 -25.12 13.79
CA ASP A 298 4.43 -23.65 13.86
C ASP A 298 5.79 -23.10 13.43
N HIS A 299 5.75 -21.99 12.71
CA HIS A 299 6.91 -21.32 12.15
C HIS A 299 7.12 -19.96 12.82
N LEU A 300 8.17 -19.87 13.64
CA LEU A 300 8.49 -18.66 14.38
C LEU A 300 9.77 -18.03 13.86
N ILE A 301 9.68 -16.75 13.53
CA ILE A 301 10.79 -15.94 13.04
C ILE A 301 11.11 -14.93 14.13
N GLY A 302 12.40 -14.76 14.46
CA GLY A 302 12.82 -13.77 15.44
C GLY A 302 14.28 -13.39 15.27
N ASP A 303 14.65 -12.23 15.77
CA ASP A 303 16.03 -11.80 15.84
C ASP A 303 16.78 -12.65 16.91
N GLY A 304 17.97 -13.14 16.55
CA GLY A 304 18.73 -14.08 17.38
C GLY A 304 20.03 -13.48 17.91
N THR A 305 20.14 -12.15 18.08
CA THR A 305 21.46 -11.52 18.13
C THR A 305 21.84 -10.79 19.42
N GLY A 306 22.33 -11.58 20.40
CA GLY A 306 23.29 -11.10 21.40
C GLY A 306 24.01 -12.24 22.14
N PRO A 307 25.34 -12.17 22.38
CA PRO A 307 26.04 -13.16 23.21
C PRO A 307 25.59 -13.02 24.67
N GLY A 308 24.56 -13.77 25.06
CA GLY A 308 23.91 -13.70 26.37
C GLY A 308 22.39 -13.47 26.31
N ALA A 309 21.82 -13.24 25.12
CA ALA A 309 20.38 -13.27 24.93
C ALA A 309 19.87 -14.72 25.10
N GLY A 310 18.79 -14.90 25.88
CA GLY A 310 18.06 -16.16 25.94
C GLY A 310 17.41 -16.49 24.59
N PRO A 311 16.72 -17.63 24.45
CA PRO A 311 15.89 -17.83 23.27
C PRO A 311 14.91 -16.65 23.13
N PRO A 312 14.70 -16.10 21.92
CA PRO A 312 13.80 -14.95 21.71
C PRO A 312 12.37 -15.26 22.15
N PHE A 313 12.02 -16.54 22.20
CA PHE A 313 10.73 -17.03 22.66
C PHE A 313 10.83 -17.60 24.07
N SER A 314 10.09 -17.03 25.01
CA SER A 314 9.82 -17.61 26.33
C SER A 314 8.44 -18.28 26.35
N GLY A 315 8.21 -19.25 27.25
CA GLY A 315 6.88 -19.85 27.40
C GLY A 315 6.48 -20.94 26.37
N ALA A 316 7.36 -21.28 25.42
CA ALA A 316 7.13 -22.37 24.48
C ALA A 316 6.68 -23.67 25.18
N THR A 317 5.47 -24.13 24.86
CA THR A 317 4.91 -25.39 25.39
C THR A 317 5.65 -26.63 24.86
N ARG A 318 6.53 -26.45 23.84
CA ARG A 318 7.20 -27.51 23.08
C ARG A 318 8.66 -27.13 22.75
N PRO A 319 9.55 -28.12 22.52
CA PRO A 319 10.94 -27.83 22.18
C PRO A 319 11.07 -27.16 20.81
N LEU A 320 11.70 -25.98 20.80
CA LEU A 320 12.03 -25.23 19.60
C LEU A 320 13.22 -25.86 18.85
N ARG A 321 13.11 -25.99 17.52
CA ARG A 321 14.23 -26.36 16.66
C ARG A 321 14.59 -25.21 15.73
N GLN A 322 15.75 -24.60 15.95
CA GLN A 322 16.31 -23.62 15.01
C GLN A 322 16.55 -24.28 13.65
N LEU A 323 15.98 -23.69 12.60
CA LEU A 323 16.35 -23.98 11.22
C LEU A 323 17.68 -23.26 10.95
N ARG A 324 18.69 -24.02 10.48
CA ARG A 324 20.03 -23.46 10.25
C ARG A 324 19.92 -22.28 9.28
N SER A 325 20.48 -21.13 9.67
CA SER A 325 20.55 -19.97 8.80
C SER A 325 21.33 -20.31 7.51
N PRO A 326 21.00 -19.72 6.34
CA PRO A 326 21.69 -20.00 5.08
C PRO A 326 23.22 -19.80 5.13
N ALA A 327 23.70 -19.00 6.09
CA ALA A 327 25.13 -18.73 6.32
C ALA A 327 25.95 -19.97 6.76
N ASP A 328 25.30 -21.01 7.30
CA ASP A 328 26.00 -22.09 7.99
C ASP A 328 26.33 -23.30 7.08
N ARG A 329 26.07 -23.22 5.77
CA ARG A 329 26.38 -24.29 4.80
C ARG A 329 27.84 -24.35 4.33
N ARG A 330 28.73 -23.48 4.80
CA ARG A 330 30.16 -23.50 4.41
C ARG A 330 31.11 -23.53 5.61
N ARG A 331 31.19 -24.67 6.32
CA ARG A 331 32.48 -25.23 6.79
C ARG A 331 32.28 -26.59 7.47
N SER A 332 32.22 -27.63 6.65
CA SER A 332 32.58 -28.99 7.10
C SER A 332 33.30 -29.70 5.97
N THR A 333 34.55 -29.30 5.74
CA THR A 333 35.54 -30.18 5.11
C THR A 333 36.85 -30.03 5.86
N GLY A 334 37.11 -31.01 6.74
CA GLY A 334 38.42 -31.62 6.95
C GLY A 334 39.58 -30.71 7.33
N SER A 335 39.91 -30.73 8.62
CA SER A 335 41.24 -30.40 9.13
C SER A 335 42.33 -31.23 8.43
N ARG A 336 43.36 -30.57 7.87
CA ARG A 336 44.70 -31.14 7.87
C ARG A 336 45.76 -30.04 7.95
N SER A 337 46.43 -30.01 9.11
CA SER A 337 47.61 -29.22 9.39
C SER A 337 48.82 -29.74 8.63
N THR A 338 49.62 -28.86 8.04
CA THR A 338 51.09 -28.94 8.08
C THR A 338 51.72 -27.55 7.92
N THR A 339 52.58 -27.25 8.88
CA THR A 339 53.60 -26.21 9.04
C THR A 339 54.57 -26.06 7.86
N SER A 340 54.95 -24.82 7.51
CA SER A 340 56.36 -24.35 7.42
C SER A 340 56.50 -22.86 7.00
N ALA A 341 57.52 -22.24 7.58
CA ALA A 341 57.93 -20.83 7.68
C ALA A 341 58.30 -20.07 6.35
N PRO A 342 58.59 -18.74 6.42
CA PRO A 342 58.57 -17.79 5.29
C PRO A 342 59.96 -17.31 4.77
N GLU A 343 59.98 -16.58 3.65
CA GLU A 343 60.90 -15.47 3.17
C GLU A 343 61.23 -15.53 1.65
N PRO A 344 61.75 -14.46 0.98
CA PRO A 344 61.47 -13.02 1.10
C PRO A 344 61.36 -12.25 -0.26
N ALA A 345 60.95 -10.98 -0.13
CA ALA A 345 61.06 -9.77 -0.97
C ALA A 345 61.62 -9.78 -2.41
N THR A 346 60.93 -9.03 -3.30
CA THR A 346 61.57 -8.03 -4.18
C THR A 346 60.67 -6.81 -4.37
N ALA A 347 61.23 -5.62 -4.16
CA ALA A 347 60.62 -4.32 -4.36
C ALA A 347 60.72 -3.83 -5.81
N SER A 348 59.76 -3.01 -6.27
CA SER A 348 60.04 -1.90 -7.20
C SER A 348 58.98 -0.79 -7.09
N THR A 349 59.44 0.36 -6.57
CA THR A 349 59.12 1.77 -6.92
C THR A 349 58.08 2.00 -8.03
N ASN A 350 57.13 2.96 -7.99
CA ASN A 350 57.39 4.42 -7.89
C ASN A 350 56.09 5.27 -7.77
N ARG A 351 56.17 6.37 -7.01
CA ARG A 351 55.57 7.73 -7.20
C ARG A 351 54.04 8.04 -7.11
N THR A 352 53.73 8.71 -5.98
CA THR A 352 53.08 10.03 -5.79
C THR A 352 51.61 10.29 -6.13
N GLY A 353 50.83 10.61 -5.07
CA GLY A 353 49.63 11.46 -5.10
C GLY A 353 48.78 11.36 -3.83
N TRP A 354 48.93 12.29 -2.88
CA TRP A 354 47.91 12.59 -1.84
C TRP A 354 46.65 13.15 -2.53
N THR A 355 45.40 12.87 -2.13
CA THR A 355 44.74 13.32 -0.88
C THR A 355 43.56 12.41 -0.49
N ALA A 356 43.30 12.34 0.82
CA ALA A 356 42.18 11.64 1.46
C ALA A 356 40.81 12.28 1.21
N SER A 357 39.76 11.46 1.11
CA SER A 357 38.59 11.44 2.01
C SER A 357 37.35 10.86 1.32
N THR A 358 37.05 9.58 1.56
CA THR A 358 35.69 9.05 1.54
C THR A 358 35.46 8.42 2.91
N PRO A 359 34.42 8.80 3.67
CA PRO A 359 34.00 7.97 4.78
C PRO A 359 33.48 6.67 4.16
N ALA A 360 34.13 5.57 4.49
CA ALA A 360 33.52 4.26 4.34
C ALA A 360 32.21 4.28 5.11
N THR A 361 31.09 4.21 4.39
CA THR A 361 29.80 3.86 4.97
C THR A 361 30.03 2.59 5.78
N ALA A 362 29.73 2.64 7.08
CA ALA A 362 29.75 1.47 7.93
C ALA A 362 28.93 0.35 7.23
N PRO A 363 29.40 -0.90 7.20
CA PRO A 363 28.54 -1.98 6.77
C PRO A 363 27.36 -2.00 7.75
N GLN A 364 26.16 -1.77 7.24
CA GLN A 364 24.95 -2.05 8.01
C GLN A 364 25.09 -3.48 8.53
N THR A 365 25.10 -3.63 9.85
CA THR A 365 25.01 -4.92 10.51
C THR A 365 23.68 -5.51 10.07
N ARG A 366 23.72 -6.44 9.10
CA ARG A 366 22.58 -7.31 8.82
C ARG A 366 22.32 -8.11 10.09
N THR A 367 21.32 -7.70 10.85
CA THR A 367 20.77 -8.45 11.97
C THR A 367 20.36 -9.81 11.40
N ALA A 368 20.99 -10.89 11.89
CA ALA A 368 20.75 -12.21 11.36
C ALA A 368 19.46 -12.79 11.98
N ARG A 369 18.33 -12.67 11.28
CA ARG A 369 17.08 -13.32 11.68
C ARG A 369 17.24 -14.83 11.69
N SER A 370 16.74 -15.46 12.75
CA SER A 370 16.74 -16.91 12.93
C SER A 370 15.33 -17.45 12.84
N THR A 371 15.19 -18.53 12.09
CA THR A 371 13.92 -19.21 11.92
C THR A 371 13.87 -20.43 12.83
N TRP A 372 12.75 -20.65 13.49
CA TRP A 372 12.52 -21.75 14.41
C TRP A 372 11.25 -22.49 14.02
N THR A 373 11.25 -23.81 14.19
CA THR A 373 10.04 -24.63 14.05
C THR A 373 9.68 -25.21 15.41
N MET A 374 8.46 -24.96 15.88
CA MET A 374 7.82 -25.79 16.90
C MET A 374 7.10 -26.91 16.18
N ARG A 375 7.41 -28.18 16.50
CA ARG A 375 6.83 -29.32 15.77
C ARG A 375 5.61 -29.88 16.48
N ALA A 376 4.60 -30.30 15.70
CA ALA A 376 3.45 -31.08 16.14
C ALA A 376 3.88 -32.40 16.82
N SER A 377 2.96 -33.02 17.58
CA SER A 377 3.27 -34.17 18.47
C SER A 377 3.24 -35.50 17.76
#